data_AF-A0AA97DW42-F1
#
_entry.id   AF-A0AA97DW42-F1
#
_cell.length_a   1.000
_cell.length_b   1.000
_cell.length_c   1.000
_cell.angle_alpha   90.00
_cell.angle_beta   90.00
_cell.angle_gamma   90.00
#
_symmetry.space_group_name_H-M   'P 1'
#
loop_
_entity.id
_entity.type
_entity.pdbx_description
1 polymer ?
#
loop_
_entity_poly.entity_id
_entity_poly.type
_entity_poly.pdbx_seq_one_letter_code
_entity_poly.pdbx_strand_id
1 'polypeptide(L)'
;MYQTGQRWSNRNEPDLGVGMIVDKQNKSFTLHFPDAETDRLYSYDQTSLVRRTLTVGDQLHFQGETYTVLEVEDVDDLIEYRISDDEDWLEESLIQFPRNDKNELDSLLALSPARRMWFDLRRHTLEHQAENAASQVRGLMGLKAELLPHQIYLAHEIANRPKARALLCDEVGMGKTLEAGLILHQRLLNGLCKRVLILTPTNLQHQWLVEMLRRFHQPFSLINESVYEDFMEGDDNPFEQQPFVIAPIDWASQHPKATQHMLDAEWDMVIVDEAHHLAWHPETPSIGYQVVAVLRRKQNHFYY
;
A
#
# COMPACT_ATOMS: atom_id res chain seq x y z
N MET A 1 2.09 13.07 30.87
CA MET A 1 3.32 12.58 30.18
C MET A 1 3.10 11.10 29.83
N TYR A 2 3.90 10.41 28.99
CA TYR A 2 3.70 8.95 28.84
C TYR A 2 4.20 8.23 30.10
N GLN A 3 3.40 7.34 30.67
CA GLN A 3 3.70 6.61 31.89
C GLN A 3 3.45 5.11 31.72
N THR A 4 4.25 4.28 32.40
CA THR A 4 4.04 2.83 32.41
C THR A 4 2.67 2.52 33.02
N GLY A 5 1.92 1.59 32.43
CA GLY A 5 0.54 1.29 32.83
C GLY A 5 -0.52 2.01 31.99
N GLN A 6 -0.17 3.10 31.32
CA GLN A 6 -1.11 3.85 30.50
C GLN A 6 -1.63 3.07 29.29
N ARG A 7 -2.93 3.22 29.02
CA ARG A 7 -3.62 2.65 27.86
C ARG A 7 -3.65 3.59 26.64
N TRP A 8 -3.26 3.06 25.48
CA TRP A 8 -3.18 3.80 24.21
C TRP A 8 -3.61 2.91 23.03
N SER A 9 -4.18 3.50 21.98
CA SER A 9 -4.46 2.82 20.71
C SER A 9 -3.78 3.54 19.55
N ASN A 10 -3.35 2.81 18.52
CA ASN A 10 -2.79 3.42 17.30
C ASN A 10 -3.89 3.71 16.27
N ARG A 11 -3.98 4.96 15.81
CA ARG A 11 -4.96 5.38 14.78
C ARG A 11 -4.69 4.77 13.41
N ASN A 12 -3.43 4.46 13.11
CA ASN A 12 -3.03 3.90 11.80
C ASN A 12 -3.16 2.37 11.75
N GLU A 13 -3.18 1.71 12.90
CA GLU A 13 -3.28 0.25 13.04
C GLU A 13 -4.41 -0.09 14.03
N PRO A 14 -5.69 0.16 13.69
CA PRO A 14 -6.82 -0.06 14.59
C PRO A 14 -6.99 -1.53 14.99
N ASP A 15 -6.54 -2.46 14.13
CA ASP A 15 -6.64 -3.91 14.35
C ASP A 15 -5.83 -4.39 15.55
N LEU A 16 -4.84 -3.62 16.02
CA LEU A 16 -4.06 -3.94 17.21
C LEU A 16 -4.86 -3.77 18.53
N GLY A 17 -5.97 -3.02 18.49
CA GLY A 17 -6.78 -2.72 19.67
C GLY A 17 -6.11 -1.72 20.63
N VAL A 18 -6.33 -1.93 21.93
CA VAL A 18 -5.80 -1.06 23.00
C VAL A 18 -4.55 -1.71 23.61
N GLY A 19 -3.42 -1.02 23.51
CA GLY A 19 -2.16 -1.42 24.11
C GLY A 19 -1.87 -0.73 25.45
N MET A 20 -0.94 -1.29 26.21
CA MET A 20 -0.46 -0.78 27.50
C MET A 20 1.04 -0.50 27.43
N ILE A 21 1.47 0.64 28.00
CA ILE A 21 2.90 0.95 28.08
C ILE A 21 3.53 0.03 29.13
N VAL A 22 4.40 -0.87 28.67
CA VAL A 22 5.08 -1.87 29.52
C VAL A 22 6.50 -1.47 29.89
N ASP A 23 7.17 -0.73 29.00
CA ASP A 23 8.56 -0.30 29.20
C ASP A 23 8.78 1.10 28.63
N LYS A 24 9.66 1.86 29.29
CA LYS A 24 10.04 3.22 28.90
C LYS A 24 11.55 3.32 28.77
N GLN A 25 11.99 3.83 27.64
CA GLN A 25 13.39 4.13 27.33
C GLN A 25 13.58 5.64 27.16
N ASN A 26 14.82 6.06 26.96
CA ASN A 26 15.20 7.48 26.97
C ASN A 26 14.54 8.29 25.84
N LYS A 27 14.25 7.68 24.69
CA LYS A 27 13.61 8.32 23.52
C LYS A 27 12.42 7.54 22.93
N SER A 28 12.06 6.43 23.54
CA SER A 28 11.03 5.52 23.04
C SER A 28 10.33 4.82 24.21
N PHE A 29 9.20 4.20 23.92
CA PHE A 29 8.48 3.34 24.86
C PHE A 29 7.83 2.18 24.12
N THR A 30 7.60 1.10 24.83
CA THR A 30 7.02 -0.14 24.29
C THR A 30 5.56 -0.23 24.69
N LEU A 31 4.68 -0.37 23.70
CA LEU A 31 3.28 -0.70 23.88
C LEU A 31 3.08 -2.19 23.61
N HIS A 32 2.60 -2.91 24.62
CA HIS A 32 2.13 -4.28 24.47
C HIS A 32 0.65 -4.26 24.12
N PHE A 33 0.25 -4.91 23.02
CA PHE A 33 -1.13 -5.05 22.57
C PHE A 33 -1.65 -6.45 22.90
N PRO A 34 -2.42 -6.64 23.99
CA PRO A 34 -2.86 -7.95 24.44
C PRO A 34 -3.75 -8.67 23.41
N ASP A 35 -4.56 -7.92 22.65
CA ASP A 35 -5.47 -8.50 21.65
C ASP A 35 -4.74 -9.09 20.43
N ALA A 36 -3.61 -8.49 20.06
CA ALA A 36 -2.79 -8.93 18.94
C ALA A 36 -1.58 -9.78 19.38
N GLU A 37 -1.38 -9.95 20.70
CA GLU A 37 -0.20 -10.59 21.30
C GLU A 37 1.13 -10.06 20.73
N THR A 38 1.20 -8.75 20.46
CA THR A 38 2.39 -8.12 19.86
C THR A 38 2.85 -6.87 20.61
N ASP A 39 4.16 -6.67 20.58
CA ASP A 39 4.80 -5.45 21.07
C ASP A 39 5.14 -4.51 19.91
N ARG A 40 5.02 -3.21 20.17
CA ARG A 40 5.45 -2.16 19.25
C ARG A 40 6.24 -1.09 20.00
N LEU A 41 7.35 -0.70 19.39
CA LEU A 41 8.18 0.39 19.89
C LEU A 41 7.75 1.70 19.23
N TYR A 42 7.50 2.72 20.06
CA TYR A 42 7.12 4.06 19.59
C TYR A 42 8.10 5.11 20.12
N SER A 43 8.31 6.16 19.33
CA SER A 43 9.03 7.38 19.76
C SER A 43 8.08 8.32 20.51
N TYR A 44 8.59 9.14 21.42
CA TYR A 44 7.81 10.18 22.11
C TYR A 44 7.19 11.21 21.15
N ASP A 45 7.81 11.43 19.98
CA ASP A 45 7.37 12.42 18.98
C ASP A 45 6.25 11.93 18.05
N GLN A 46 5.76 10.70 18.25
CA GLN A 46 4.71 10.14 17.41
C GLN A 46 3.36 10.88 17.62
N THR A 47 2.53 10.99 16.60
CA THR A 47 1.20 11.65 16.66
C THR A 47 0.01 10.72 16.39
N SER A 48 0.29 9.46 16.10
CA SER A 48 -0.69 8.41 15.76
C SER A 48 -1.38 7.76 16.97
N LEU A 49 -0.81 7.80 18.17
CA LEU A 49 -1.40 7.18 19.36
C LEU A 49 -2.45 8.10 19.99
N VAL A 50 -3.54 7.47 20.41
CA VAL A 50 -4.66 8.11 21.10
C VAL A 50 -4.78 7.49 22.49
N ARG A 51 -4.76 8.33 23.53
CA ARG A 51 -4.94 7.94 24.92
C ARG A 51 -6.33 7.33 25.10
N ARG A 52 -6.42 6.20 25.79
CA ARG A 52 -7.68 5.51 26.09
C ARG A 52 -7.93 5.53 27.59
N THR A 53 -9.12 5.99 27.96
CA THR A 53 -9.57 6.17 29.35
C THR A 53 -11.02 5.72 29.41
N LEU A 54 -11.45 5.15 30.54
CA LEU A 54 -12.86 4.87 30.78
C LEU A 54 -13.53 6.08 31.45
N THR A 55 -14.83 6.18 31.31
CA THR A 55 -15.68 7.20 31.92
C THR A 55 -16.68 6.57 32.88
N VAL A 56 -17.24 7.39 33.77
CA VAL A 56 -18.30 6.94 34.70
C VAL A 56 -19.44 6.30 33.92
N GLY A 57 -19.82 5.07 34.30
CA GLY A 57 -20.83 4.25 33.64
C GLY A 57 -20.27 3.20 32.67
N ASP A 58 -18.99 3.28 32.29
CA ASP A 58 -18.35 2.25 31.46
C ASP A 58 -18.14 0.95 32.25
N GLN A 59 -18.09 -0.17 31.54
CA GLN A 59 -17.81 -1.49 32.13
C GLN A 59 -16.33 -1.83 31.98
N LEU A 60 -15.69 -2.26 33.07
CA LEU A 60 -14.31 -2.77 33.06
C LEU A 60 -14.29 -4.23 33.53
N HIS A 61 -13.24 -4.96 33.14
CA HIS A 61 -13.06 -6.35 33.57
C HIS A 61 -11.84 -6.43 34.48
N PHE A 62 -12.02 -7.03 35.66
CA PHE A 62 -10.95 -7.23 36.65
C PHE A 62 -11.13 -8.58 37.34
N GLN A 63 -10.06 -9.38 37.44
CA GLN A 63 -10.05 -10.71 38.08
C GLN A 63 -11.16 -11.67 37.60
N GLY A 64 -11.62 -11.53 36.36
CA GLY A 64 -12.66 -12.38 35.78
C GLY A 64 -14.10 -11.92 36.02
N GLU A 65 -14.29 -10.82 36.75
CA GLU A 65 -15.59 -10.19 36.99
C GLU A 65 -15.71 -8.86 36.22
N THR A 66 -16.94 -8.46 35.90
CA THR A 66 -17.24 -7.20 35.20
C THR A 66 -17.77 -6.18 36.21
N TYR A 67 -17.12 -5.01 36.29
CA TYR A 67 -17.50 -3.91 37.17
C TYR A 67 -17.93 -2.69 36.37
N THR A 68 -18.74 -1.82 36.99
CA THR A 68 -19.14 -0.53 36.40
C THR A 68 -18.37 0.59 37.08
N VAL A 69 -17.81 1.51 36.30
CA VAL A 69 -17.05 2.65 36.80
C VAL A 69 -18.00 3.63 37.48
N LEU A 70 -17.81 3.88 38.76
CA LEU A 70 -18.59 4.84 39.55
C LEU A 70 -17.95 6.23 39.52
N GLU A 71 -16.63 6.29 39.69
CA GLU A 71 -15.83 7.52 39.70
C GLU A 71 -14.48 7.28 39.01
N VAL A 72 -13.87 8.37 38.54
CA VAL A 72 -12.60 8.38 37.82
C VAL A 72 -11.72 9.48 38.41
N GLU A 73 -10.50 9.13 38.80
CA GLU A 73 -9.52 10.07 39.35
C GLU A 73 -8.18 9.94 38.61
N ASP A 74 -7.46 11.06 38.45
CA ASP A 74 -6.13 11.11 37.86
C ASP A 74 -5.10 11.24 38.99
N VAL A 75 -4.32 10.18 39.19
CA VAL A 75 -3.29 10.08 40.23
C VAL A 75 -1.96 9.81 39.52
N ASP A 76 -1.05 10.78 39.58
CA ASP A 76 0.29 10.70 38.98
C ASP A 76 0.29 10.28 37.49
N ASP A 77 -0.48 10.95 36.62
CA ASP A 77 -0.59 10.66 35.17
C ASP A 77 -1.22 9.27 34.84
N LEU A 78 -1.71 8.54 35.85
CA LEU A 78 -2.44 7.29 35.73
C LEU A 78 -3.88 7.47 36.19
N ILE A 79 -4.80 6.74 35.58
CA ILE A 79 -6.21 6.81 35.93
C ILE A 79 -6.57 5.68 36.87
N GLU A 80 -7.23 6.03 37.97
CA GLU A 80 -7.84 5.10 38.90
C GLU A 80 -9.37 5.11 38.74
N TYR A 81 -9.97 3.93 38.80
CA TYR A 81 -11.40 3.71 38.63
C TYR A 81 -11.99 3.16 39.93
N ARG A 82 -13.00 3.84 40.48
CA ARG A 82 -13.78 3.32 41.60
C ARG A 82 -14.83 2.34 41.11
N ILE A 83 -14.81 1.12 41.63
CA ILE A 83 -15.70 0.02 41.17
C ILE A 83 -16.75 -0.42 42.18
N SER A 84 -16.59 -0.06 43.46
CA SER A 84 -17.50 -0.41 44.54
C SER A 84 -17.77 0.80 45.44
N ASP A 85 -18.77 0.71 46.30
CA ASP A 85 -19.04 1.71 47.33
C ASP A 85 -18.07 1.64 48.52
N ASP A 86 -17.25 0.59 48.60
CA ASP A 86 -16.32 0.33 49.72
C ASP A 86 -14.93 0.98 49.53
N GLU A 87 -14.84 2.12 48.83
CA GLU A 87 -13.57 2.82 48.51
C GLU A 87 -12.53 1.96 47.74
N ASP A 88 -12.98 0.97 46.96
CA ASP A 88 -12.06 0.18 46.12
C ASP A 88 -11.72 0.93 44.81
N TRP A 89 -10.47 1.38 44.72
CA TRP A 89 -9.88 2.00 43.53
C TRP A 89 -9.00 1.02 42.76
N LEU A 90 -9.17 0.97 41.44
CA LEU A 90 -8.39 0.16 40.53
C LEU A 90 -7.61 1.03 39.55
N GLU A 91 -6.29 0.86 39.54
CA GLU A 91 -5.41 1.49 38.56
C GLU A 91 -5.64 0.93 37.15
N GLU A 92 -5.55 1.77 36.12
CA GLU A 92 -5.74 1.38 34.71
C GLU A 92 -4.79 0.27 34.21
N SER A 93 -3.66 0.03 34.88
CA SER A 93 -2.71 -1.04 34.54
C SER A 93 -3.24 -2.43 34.93
N LEU A 94 -4.11 -2.50 35.93
CA LEU A 94 -4.61 -3.76 36.50
C LEU A 94 -5.86 -4.29 35.79
N ILE A 95 -6.56 -3.43 35.05
CA ILE A 95 -7.81 -3.77 34.38
C ILE A 95 -7.59 -4.35 32.99
N GLN A 96 -8.48 -5.24 32.56
CA GLN A 96 -8.60 -5.60 31.15
C GLN A 96 -9.55 -4.61 30.49
N PHE A 97 -9.00 -3.83 29.55
CA PHE A 97 -9.80 -2.86 28.80
C PHE A 97 -10.87 -3.61 28.00
N PRO A 98 -12.16 -3.24 28.13
CA PRO A 98 -13.22 -3.88 27.36
C PRO A 98 -12.91 -3.75 25.86
N ARG A 99 -13.08 -4.84 25.10
CA ARG A 99 -13.10 -4.81 23.62
C ARG A 99 -14.31 -4.00 23.19
N ASN A 100 -14.14 -2.69 23.09
CA ASN A 100 -15.28 -1.81 23.00
C ASN A 100 -15.61 -1.48 21.53
N ASP A 101 -16.30 -2.41 20.87
CA ASP A 101 -17.02 -2.15 19.62
C ASP A 101 -18.22 -1.22 19.86
N LYS A 102 -18.75 -1.15 21.09
CA LYS A 102 -19.88 -0.28 21.45
C LYS A 102 -19.51 1.20 21.46
N ASN A 103 -18.23 1.54 21.58
CA ASN A 103 -17.77 2.93 21.55
C ASN A 103 -18.09 3.66 20.23
N GLU A 104 -18.27 2.96 19.10
CA GLU A 104 -18.72 3.61 17.86
C GLU A 104 -20.23 3.92 17.90
N LEU A 105 -21.05 3.00 18.41
CA LEU A 105 -22.51 3.14 18.48
C LEU A 105 -22.95 4.10 19.59
N ASP A 106 -22.38 4.03 20.79
CA ASP A 106 -22.67 4.96 21.88
C ASP A 106 -22.14 6.37 21.55
N SER A 107 -21.02 6.46 20.81
CA SER A 107 -20.54 7.75 20.27
C SER A 107 -21.43 8.33 19.19
N LEU A 108 -22.10 7.49 18.38
CA LEU A 108 -23.11 7.87 17.40
C LEU A 108 -24.40 8.36 18.07
N LEU A 109 -24.83 7.68 19.13
CA LEU A 109 -26.05 8.00 19.88
C LEU A 109 -25.90 9.28 20.72
N ALA A 110 -24.69 9.67 21.12
CA ALA A 110 -24.41 10.88 21.89
C ALA A 110 -24.54 12.23 21.11
N LEU A 111 -24.91 12.20 19.82
CA LEU A 111 -25.39 13.34 19.00
C LEU A 111 -24.79 14.74 19.30
N SER A 112 -23.46 14.87 19.31
CA SER A 112 -22.81 16.19 19.23
C SER A 112 -22.90 16.73 17.78
N PRO A 113 -23.26 18.01 17.55
CA PRO A 113 -23.35 18.59 16.20
C PRO A 113 -22.06 18.47 15.38
N ALA A 114 -20.89 18.55 16.04
CA ALA A 114 -19.60 18.36 15.40
C ALA A 114 -19.41 16.91 14.88
N ARG A 115 -20.00 15.91 15.56
CA ARG A 115 -19.94 14.50 15.13
C ARG A 115 -20.83 14.22 13.92
N ARG A 116 -21.94 14.94 13.76
CA ARG A 116 -22.80 14.81 12.57
C ARG A 116 -22.06 15.16 11.28
N MET A 117 -21.30 16.26 11.28
CA MET A 117 -20.48 16.64 10.12
C MET A 117 -19.48 15.54 9.74
N TRP A 118 -18.76 14.97 10.71
CA TRP A 118 -17.78 13.91 10.46
C TRP A 118 -18.43 12.60 10.03
N PHE A 119 -19.59 12.26 10.60
CA PHE A 119 -20.39 11.11 10.18
C PHE A 119 -20.87 11.26 8.73
N ASP A 120 -21.47 12.41 8.41
CA ASP A 120 -21.97 12.71 7.07
C ASP A 120 -20.82 12.68 6.06
N LEU A 121 -19.66 13.28 6.40
CA LEU A 121 -18.46 13.23 5.57
C LEU A 121 -17.97 11.79 5.36
N ARG A 122 -17.89 10.97 6.42
CA ARG A 122 -17.45 9.57 6.32
C ARG A 122 -18.41 8.78 5.44
N ARG A 123 -19.72 8.93 5.62
CA ARG A 123 -20.74 8.29 4.80
C ARG A 123 -20.62 8.70 3.33
N HIS A 124 -20.57 10.00 3.04
CA HIS A 124 -20.42 10.51 1.66
C HIS A 124 -19.11 10.04 1.02
N THR A 125 -18.03 9.97 1.79
CA THR A 125 -16.75 9.44 1.31
C THR A 125 -16.87 7.97 0.92
N LEU A 126 -17.53 7.14 1.74
CA LEU A 126 -17.73 5.73 1.45
C LEU A 126 -18.67 5.51 0.25
N GLU A 127 -19.74 6.29 0.13
CA GLU A 127 -20.65 6.27 -1.03
C GLU A 127 -19.89 6.60 -2.32
N HIS A 128 -19.12 7.69 -2.34
CA HIS A 128 -18.32 8.05 -3.51
C HIS A 128 -17.20 7.05 -3.82
N GLN A 129 -16.58 6.46 -2.80
CA GLN A 129 -15.60 5.38 -3.00
C GLN A 129 -16.25 4.15 -3.64
N ALA A 130 -17.44 3.76 -3.20
CA ALA A 130 -18.19 2.65 -3.77
C ALA A 130 -18.62 2.92 -5.21
N GLU A 131 -19.15 4.12 -5.49
CA GLU A 131 -19.51 4.55 -6.86
C GLU A 131 -18.30 4.53 -7.79
N ASN A 132 -17.16 5.08 -7.35
CA ASN A 132 -15.93 5.09 -8.13
C ASN A 132 -15.36 3.67 -8.34
N ALA A 133 -15.47 2.79 -7.34
CA ALA A 133 -15.06 1.40 -7.44
C ALA A 133 -15.91 0.61 -8.46
N ALA A 134 -17.21 0.89 -8.53
CA ALA A 134 -18.15 0.26 -9.45
C ALA A 134 -18.11 0.86 -10.88
N SER A 135 -17.41 1.98 -11.07
CA SER A 135 -17.37 2.68 -12.35
C SER A 135 -16.68 1.86 -13.45
N GLN A 136 -17.33 1.77 -14.62
CA GLN A 136 -16.77 1.08 -15.79
C GLN A 136 -15.52 1.77 -16.37
N VAL A 137 -15.34 3.05 -16.06
CA VAL A 137 -14.19 3.86 -16.49
C VAL A 137 -13.16 4.05 -15.37
N ARG A 138 -13.24 3.23 -14.30
CA ARG A 138 -12.27 3.24 -13.22
C ARG A 138 -10.86 3.03 -13.76
N GLY A 139 -9.96 3.93 -13.40
CA GLY A 139 -8.57 3.94 -13.86
C GLY A 139 -8.34 4.50 -15.27
N LEU A 140 -9.39 4.97 -15.94
CA LEU A 140 -9.30 5.80 -17.15
C LEU A 140 -9.57 7.29 -16.86
N MET A 141 -9.82 7.62 -15.59
CA MET A 141 -10.07 8.98 -15.09
C MET A 141 -8.92 9.46 -14.19
N GLY A 142 -8.76 10.78 -14.06
CA GLY A 142 -7.80 11.40 -13.13
C GLY A 142 -6.37 11.55 -13.66
N LEU A 143 -6.16 11.25 -14.95
CA LEU A 143 -4.88 11.33 -15.63
C LEU A 143 -4.61 12.76 -16.10
N LYS A 144 -3.34 13.19 -16.03
CA LYS A 144 -2.91 14.49 -16.57
C LYS A 144 -2.58 14.39 -18.05
N ALA A 145 -3.57 14.00 -18.86
CA ALA A 145 -3.44 13.88 -20.31
C ALA A 145 -4.79 14.09 -21.00
N GLU A 146 -4.77 14.67 -22.19
CA GLU A 146 -5.92 14.64 -23.10
C GLU A 146 -5.96 13.27 -23.77
N LEU A 147 -7.03 12.52 -23.50
CA LEU A 147 -7.20 11.16 -24.02
C LEU A 147 -8.10 11.18 -25.25
N LEU A 148 -7.63 10.57 -26.34
CA LEU A 148 -8.43 10.41 -27.54
C LEU A 148 -9.41 9.24 -27.38
N PRO A 149 -10.60 9.28 -28.00
CA PRO A 149 -11.60 8.21 -27.85
C PRO A 149 -11.08 6.80 -28.17
N HIS A 150 -10.22 6.66 -29.18
CA HIS A 150 -9.63 5.37 -29.53
C HIS A 150 -8.68 4.85 -28.44
N GLN A 151 -7.91 5.73 -27.79
CA GLN A 151 -6.99 5.36 -26.70
C GLN A 151 -7.76 4.84 -25.48
N ILE A 152 -8.88 5.50 -25.15
CA ILE A 152 -9.77 5.08 -24.05
C ILE A 152 -10.38 3.70 -24.37
N TYR A 153 -10.91 3.54 -25.59
CA TYR A 153 -11.51 2.27 -26.02
C TYR A 153 -10.49 1.13 -25.97
N LEU A 154 -9.31 1.34 -26.53
CA LEU A 154 -8.22 0.36 -26.55
C LEU A 154 -7.81 -0.03 -25.13
N ALA A 155 -7.59 0.96 -24.26
CA ALA A 155 -7.20 0.71 -22.89
C ALA A 155 -8.27 -0.11 -22.14
N HIS A 156 -9.54 0.28 -22.25
CA HIS A 156 -10.65 -0.43 -21.64
C HIS A 156 -10.75 -1.89 -22.12
N GLU A 157 -10.71 -2.10 -23.43
CA GLU A 157 -10.82 -3.42 -24.05
C GLU A 157 -9.67 -4.36 -23.68
N ILE A 158 -8.45 -3.84 -23.62
CA ILE A 158 -7.28 -4.67 -23.33
C ILE A 158 -7.10 -4.88 -21.82
N ALA A 159 -7.28 -3.85 -21.00
CA ALA A 159 -7.06 -3.93 -19.56
C ALA A 159 -8.02 -4.91 -18.86
N ASN A 160 -9.26 -5.03 -19.35
CA ASN A 160 -10.28 -5.91 -18.78
C ASN A 160 -10.11 -7.40 -19.15
N ARG A 161 -9.14 -7.75 -20.01
CA ARG A 161 -8.90 -9.15 -20.37
C ARG A 161 -8.28 -9.90 -19.18
N PRO A 162 -8.74 -11.15 -18.89
CA PRO A 162 -8.15 -11.99 -17.84
C PRO A 162 -6.67 -12.31 -18.08
N LYS A 163 -6.28 -12.41 -19.35
CA LYS A 163 -4.90 -12.50 -19.83
C LYS A 163 -4.75 -11.54 -21.00
N ALA A 164 -4.01 -10.48 -20.78
CA ALA A 164 -3.90 -9.39 -21.72
C ALA A 164 -2.53 -9.48 -22.40
N ARG A 165 -2.56 -9.97 -23.65
CA ARG A 165 -1.40 -9.96 -24.54
C ARG A 165 -1.73 -9.13 -25.75
N ALA A 166 -1.01 -8.03 -25.96
CA ALA A 166 -1.30 -7.08 -27.03
C ALA A 166 0.00 -6.56 -27.64
N LEU A 167 -0.10 -6.12 -28.90
CA LEU A 167 0.96 -5.46 -29.64
C LEU A 167 0.37 -4.13 -30.11
N LEU A 168 0.95 -3.01 -29.67
CA LEU A 168 0.50 -1.67 -30.01
C LEU A 168 1.24 -1.18 -31.26
N CYS A 169 0.56 -1.20 -32.41
CA CYS A 169 1.17 -0.92 -33.72
C CYS A 169 0.71 0.40 -34.36
N ASP A 170 0.13 1.32 -33.59
CA ASP A 170 -0.30 2.61 -34.13
C ASP A 170 0.86 3.43 -34.70
N GLU A 171 0.55 4.44 -35.51
CA GLU A 171 1.60 5.25 -36.15
C GLU A 171 2.48 5.96 -35.10
N VAL A 172 3.73 6.26 -35.48
CA VAL A 172 4.66 6.97 -34.61
C VAL A 172 4.05 8.32 -34.22
N GLY A 173 3.98 8.57 -32.91
CA GLY A 173 3.38 9.80 -32.36
C GLY A 173 1.89 9.71 -32.01
N MET A 174 1.21 8.57 -32.24
CA MET A 174 -0.20 8.38 -31.83
C MET A 174 -0.42 8.10 -30.34
N GLY A 175 0.66 8.06 -29.56
CA GLY A 175 0.56 7.95 -28.10
C GLY A 175 0.58 6.51 -27.57
N LYS A 176 1.27 5.58 -28.23
CA LYS A 176 1.47 4.20 -27.74
C LYS A 176 1.95 4.12 -26.29
N THR A 177 2.86 5.01 -25.88
CA THR A 177 3.30 5.13 -24.48
C THR A 177 2.16 5.51 -23.54
N LEU A 178 1.30 6.44 -23.96
CA LEU A 178 0.10 6.85 -23.21
C LEU A 178 -0.89 5.69 -23.12
N GLU A 179 -1.14 4.96 -24.19
CA GLU A 179 -2.03 3.80 -24.22
C GLU A 179 -1.53 2.65 -23.34
N ALA A 180 -0.24 2.32 -23.43
CA ALA A 180 0.39 1.33 -22.55
C ALA A 180 0.28 1.75 -21.08
N GLY A 181 0.51 3.02 -20.78
CA GLY A 181 0.33 3.59 -19.45
C GLY A 181 -1.13 3.56 -18.97
N LEU A 182 -2.11 3.81 -19.85
CA LEU A 182 -3.54 3.71 -19.54
C LEU A 182 -3.92 2.29 -19.14
N ILE A 183 -3.48 1.30 -19.93
CA ILE A 183 -3.72 -0.12 -19.65
C ILE A 183 -3.10 -0.48 -18.31
N LEU A 184 -1.85 -0.10 -18.09
CA LEU A 184 -1.14 -0.32 -16.82
C LEU A 184 -1.91 0.29 -15.64
N HIS A 185 -2.25 1.57 -15.71
CA HIS A 185 -2.92 2.30 -14.64
C HIS A 185 -4.29 1.71 -14.29
N GLN A 186 -5.09 1.34 -15.30
CA GLN A 186 -6.37 0.66 -15.09
C GLN A 186 -6.18 -0.69 -14.37
N ARG A 187 -5.18 -1.48 -14.78
CA ARG A 187 -4.90 -2.78 -14.14
C ARG A 187 -4.39 -2.64 -12.71
N LEU A 188 -3.54 -1.65 -12.43
CA LEU A 188 -3.06 -1.34 -11.07
C LEU A 188 -4.21 -0.97 -10.14
N LEU A 189 -5.08 -0.04 -10.56
CA LEU A 189 -6.21 0.40 -9.75
C LEU A 189 -7.21 -0.73 -9.49
N ASN A 190 -7.38 -1.64 -10.45
CA ASN A 190 -8.21 -2.83 -10.29
C ASN A 190 -7.52 -3.98 -9.53
N GLY A 191 -6.29 -3.78 -9.03
CA GLY A 191 -5.56 -4.79 -8.28
C GLY A 191 -5.16 -6.03 -9.10
N LEU A 192 -5.20 -5.92 -10.42
CA LEU A 192 -4.91 -7.01 -11.36
C LEU A 192 -3.40 -7.16 -11.64
N CYS A 193 -2.61 -6.15 -11.27
CA CYS A 193 -1.16 -6.16 -11.31
C CYS A 193 -0.63 -5.50 -10.04
N LYS A 194 0.46 -6.03 -9.50
CA LYS A 194 1.22 -5.48 -8.38
C LYS A 194 2.68 -5.27 -8.75
N ARG A 195 3.21 -6.09 -9.67
CA ARG A 195 4.60 -6.04 -10.13
C ARG A 195 4.68 -5.85 -11.63
N VAL A 196 5.42 -4.84 -12.08
CA VAL A 196 5.47 -4.41 -13.48
C VAL A 196 6.89 -4.13 -13.92
N LEU A 197 7.27 -4.70 -15.06
CA LEU A 197 8.53 -4.46 -15.74
C LEU A 197 8.29 -3.73 -17.06
N ILE A 198 8.98 -2.62 -17.26
CA ILE A 198 9.03 -1.90 -18.54
C ILE A 198 10.43 -2.03 -19.11
N LEU A 199 10.55 -2.69 -20.25
CA LEU A 199 11.78 -2.83 -21.01
C LEU A 199 11.78 -1.79 -22.12
N THR A 200 12.79 -0.92 -22.12
CA THR A 200 12.90 0.15 -23.11
C THR A 200 14.34 0.25 -23.63
N PRO A 201 14.56 0.85 -24.81
CA PRO A 201 15.87 1.39 -25.16
C PRO A 201 16.40 2.36 -24.09
N THR A 202 17.72 2.42 -23.90
CA THR A 202 18.37 3.25 -22.86
C THR A 202 18.00 4.73 -22.98
N ASN A 203 17.85 5.25 -24.20
CA ASN A 203 17.50 6.64 -24.45
C ASN A 203 16.05 7.00 -24.08
N LEU A 204 15.15 6.03 -23.90
CA LEU A 204 13.74 6.27 -23.59
C LEU A 204 13.40 6.07 -22.10
N GLN A 205 14.32 5.55 -21.29
CA GLN A 205 14.08 5.25 -19.88
C GLN A 205 13.60 6.46 -19.07
N HIS A 206 14.28 7.59 -19.21
CA HIS A 206 13.91 8.82 -18.50
C HIS A 206 12.57 9.38 -18.97
N GLN A 207 12.23 9.22 -20.26
CA GLN A 207 10.92 9.61 -20.77
C GLN A 207 9.82 8.77 -20.09
N TRP A 208 9.96 7.45 -20.08
CA TRP A 208 9.03 6.55 -19.40
C TRP A 208 8.90 6.87 -17.91
N LEU A 209 10.03 7.08 -17.23
CA LEU A 209 10.04 7.45 -15.81
C LEU A 209 9.23 8.74 -15.55
N VAL A 210 9.45 9.77 -16.36
CA VAL A 210 8.76 11.06 -16.24
C VAL A 210 7.28 10.92 -16.61
N GLU A 211 6.94 10.17 -17.64
CA GLU A 211 5.55 9.95 -18.05
C GLU A 211 4.77 9.18 -16.96
N MET A 212 5.32 8.08 -16.46
CA MET A 212 4.71 7.29 -15.37
C MET A 212 4.50 8.15 -14.11
N LEU A 213 5.50 8.94 -13.73
CA LEU A 213 5.40 9.79 -12.54
C LEU A 213 4.41 10.96 -12.75
N ARG A 214 4.50 11.69 -13.87
CA ARG A 214 3.74 12.95 -14.05
C ARG A 214 2.33 12.73 -14.54
N ARG A 215 2.10 11.76 -15.42
CA ARG A 215 0.76 11.51 -16.02
C ARG A 215 -0.05 10.52 -15.20
N PHE A 216 0.62 9.46 -14.71
CA PHE A 216 -0.01 8.33 -14.04
C PHE A 216 0.20 8.30 -12.52
N HIS A 217 0.99 9.24 -11.97
CA HIS A 217 1.34 9.28 -10.54
C HIS A 217 1.93 7.97 -10.01
N GLN A 218 2.61 7.22 -10.89
CA GLN A 218 3.18 5.92 -10.58
C GLN A 218 4.71 6.03 -10.53
N PRO A 219 5.34 5.95 -9.34
CA PRO A 219 6.80 5.96 -9.24
C PRO A 219 7.36 4.61 -9.69
N PHE A 220 8.24 4.66 -10.69
CA PHE A 220 9.03 3.51 -11.13
C PHE A 220 10.49 3.67 -10.67
N SER A 221 11.13 2.56 -10.38
CA SER A 221 12.56 2.49 -10.08
C SER A 221 13.32 2.18 -11.37
N LEU A 222 14.33 2.98 -11.66
CA LEU A 222 15.23 2.72 -12.80
C LEU A 222 16.34 1.78 -12.34
N ILE A 223 16.43 0.60 -12.96
CA ILE A 223 17.54 -0.33 -12.74
C ILE A 223 18.41 -0.31 -13.99
N ASN A 224 19.55 0.36 -13.90
CA ASN A 224 20.59 0.41 -14.91
C ASN A 224 21.87 -0.24 -14.36
N GLU A 225 22.95 -0.21 -15.16
CA GLU A 225 24.23 -0.81 -14.80
C GLU A 225 24.78 -0.35 -13.45
N SER A 226 24.92 0.95 -13.25
CA SER A 226 25.45 1.49 -12.00
C SER A 226 24.60 1.10 -10.79
N VAL A 227 23.26 1.22 -10.91
CA VAL A 227 22.35 0.90 -9.80
C VAL A 227 22.45 -0.58 -9.44
N TYR A 228 22.49 -1.45 -10.44
CA TYR A 228 22.58 -2.88 -10.19
C TYR A 228 23.92 -3.28 -9.56
N GLU A 229 25.03 -2.68 -10.00
CA GLU A 229 26.34 -2.90 -9.37
C GLU A 229 26.33 -2.51 -7.89
N ASP A 230 25.69 -1.39 -7.53
CA ASP A 230 25.52 -0.99 -6.13
C ASP A 230 24.71 -2.02 -5.32
N PHE A 231 23.70 -2.65 -5.92
CA PHE A 231 22.91 -3.71 -5.27
C PHE A 231 23.64 -5.05 -5.17
N MET A 232 24.59 -5.32 -6.06
CA MET A 232 25.38 -6.56 -6.09
C MET A 232 26.37 -6.68 -4.92
N GLU A 233 26.59 -5.61 -4.15
CA GLU A 233 27.27 -5.70 -2.85
C GLU A 233 26.44 -6.46 -1.80
N GLY A 234 25.13 -6.61 -2.02
CA GLY A 234 24.22 -7.49 -1.28
C GLY A 234 23.91 -8.80 -2.02
N ASP A 235 23.39 -9.80 -1.31
CA ASP A 235 23.02 -11.12 -1.87
C ASP A 235 21.56 -11.17 -2.39
N ASP A 236 20.87 -10.03 -2.44
CA ASP A 236 19.45 -9.93 -2.78
C ASP A 236 19.21 -9.59 -4.26
N ASN A 237 18.10 -10.08 -4.81
CA ASN A 237 17.68 -9.76 -6.18
C ASN A 237 17.07 -8.34 -6.25
N PRO A 238 17.72 -7.35 -6.91
CA PRO A 238 17.21 -5.98 -6.95
C PRO A 238 15.87 -5.86 -7.68
N PHE A 239 15.59 -6.77 -8.61
CA PHE A 239 14.31 -6.82 -9.32
C PHE A 239 13.16 -7.28 -8.41
N GLU A 240 13.43 -8.00 -7.32
CA GLU A 240 12.41 -8.42 -6.36
C GLU A 240 12.08 -7.33 -5.34
N GLN A 241 13.06 -6.50 -4.99
CA GLN A 241 12.90 -5.42 -4.01
C GLN A 241 11.96 -4.30 -4.48
N GLN A 242 11.86 -4.09 -5.79
CA GLN A 242 11.07 -3.02 -6.38
C GLN A 242 9.88 -3.60 -7.18
N PRO A 243 8.63 -3.21 -6.88
CA PRO A 243 7.48 -3.70 -7.63
C PRO A 243 7.34 -3.08 -9.02
N PHE A 244 7.88 -1.88 -9.25
CA PHE A 244 7.75 -1.14 -10.51
C PHE A 244 9.14 -0.82 -11.05
N VAL A 245 9.55 -1.49 -12.12
CA VAL A 245 10.91 -1.38 -12.65
C VAL A 245 10.92 -0.97 -14.12
N ILE A 246 11.79 -0.02 -14.46
CA ILE A 246 12.21 0.28 -15.84
C ILE A 246 13.64 -0.24 -15.99
N ALA A 247 13.91 -1.00 -17.05
CA ALA A 247 15.23 -1.54 -17.35
C ALA A 247 15.56 -1.47 -18.85
N PRO A 248 16.86 -1.35 -19.22
CA PRO A 248 17.27 -1.38 -20.62
C PRO A 248 17.08 -2.76 -21.23
N ILE A 249 16.52 -2.84 -22.44
CA ILE A 249 16.39 -4.12 -23.15
C ILE A 249 17.74 -4.65 -23.65
N ASP A 250 18.66 -3.76 -24.02
CA ASP A 250 19.99 -4.11 -24.57
C ASP A 250 20.90 -4.76 -23.53
N TRP A 251 20.58 -4.55 -22.26
CA TRP A 251 21.31 -5.02 -21.10
C TRP A 251 21.32 -6.55 -20.99
N ALA A 252 20.29 -7.20 -21.55
CA ALA A 252 20.18 -8.64 -21.70
C ALA A 252 21.45 -9.32 -22.28
N SER A 253 22.16 -8.61 -23.16
CA SER A 253 23.33 -9.14 -23.88
C SER A 253 24.65 -8.96 -23.13
N GLN A 254 24.75 -7.96 -22.28
CA GLN A 254 26.00 -7.53 -21.65
C GLN A 254 26.10 -8.01 -20.19
N HIS A 255 24.97 -8.24 -19.52
CA HIS A 255 24.92 -8.57 -18.10
C HIS A 255 24.09 -9.84 -17.85
N PRO A 256 24.69 -11.04 -18.04
CA PRO A 256 23.96 -12.31 -17.90
C PRO A 256 23.37 -12.53 -16.51
N LYS A 257 24.07 -12.10 -15.45
CA LYS A 257 23.59 -12.23 -14.06
C LYS A 257 22.35 -11.35 -13.80
N ALA A 258 22.39 -10.09 -14.23
CA ALA A 258 21.25 -9.18 -14.12
C ALA A 258 20.05 -9.69 -14.92
N THR A 259 20.31 -10.23 -16.11
CA THR A 259 19.30 -10.87 -16.94
C THR A 259 18.65 -12.05 -16.23
N GLN A 260 19.44 -12.90 -15.59
CA GLN A 260 18.93 -14.04 -14.83
C GLN A 260 18.08 -13.57 -13.64
N HIS A 261 18.54 -12.60 -12.86
CA HIS A 261 17.80 -12.01 -11.75
C HIS A 261 16.44 -11.41 -12.21
N MET A 262 16.43 -10.71 -13.35
CA MET A 262 15.21 -10.16 -13.96
C MET A 262 14.23 -11.26 -14.41
N LEU A 263 14.76 -12.37 -14.94
CA LEU A 263 13.97 -13.51 -15.40
C LEU A 263 13.42 -14.36 -14.25
N ASP A 264 14.13 -14.38 -13.11
CA ASP A 264 13.73 -15.12 -11.91
C ASP A 264 12.67 -14.36 -11.10
N ALA A 265 12.65 -13.02 -11.19
CA ALA A 265 11.60 -12.21 -10.60
C ALA A 265 10.21 -12.49 -11.21
N GLU A 266 9.18 -12.45 -10.37
CA GLU A 266 7.79 -12.59 -10.78
C GLU A 266 7.19 -11.24 -11.21
N TRP A 267 6.62 -11.18 -12.40
CA TRP A 267 6.05 -9.97 -12.99
C TRP A 267 4.60 -10.20 -13.40
N ASP A 268 3.66 -9.42 -12.88
CA ASP A 268 2.27 -9.53 -13.31
C ASP A 268 2.07 -9.02 -14.74
N MET A 269 2.88 -8.02 -15.12
CA MET A 269 2.83 -7.35 -16.43
C MET A 269 4.23 -6.98 -16.91
N VAL A 270 4.50 -7.24 -18.19
CA VAL A 270 5.70 -6.79 -18.89
C VAL A 270 5.29 -5.91 -20.07
N ILE A 271 5.90 -4.74 -20.19
CA ILE A 271 5.79 -3.82 -21.33
C ILE A 271 7.14 -3.79 -22.03
N VAL A 272 7.16 -3.98 -23.33
CA VAL A 272 8.36 -3.88 -24.16
C VAL A 272 8.18 -2.75 -25.14
N ASP A 273 8.93 -1.66 -24.97
CA ASP A 273 8.92 -0.54 -25.90
C ASP A 273 9.91 -0.78 -27.05
N GLU A 274 9.58 -0.23 -28.22
CA GLU A 274 10.33 -0.40 -29.47
C GLU A 274 10.70 -1.86 -29.78
N ALA A 275 9.74 -2.78 -29.57
CA ALA A 275 9.91 -4.21 -29.81
C ALA A 275 10.36 -4.56 -31.24
N HIS A 276 10.21 -3.63 -32.19
CA HIS A 276 10.69 -3.77 -33.56
C HIS A 276 12.23 -3.84 -33.66
N HIS A 277 12.98 -3.42 -32.63
CA HIS A 277 14.44 -3.61 -32.54
C HIS A 277 14.85 -5.04 -32.17
N LEU A 278 13.91 -5.89 -31.75
CA LEU A 278 14.17 -7.29 -31.42
C LEU A 278 14.30 -8.13 -32.68
N ALA A 279 15.51 -8.16 -33.24
CA ALA A 279 15.79 -8.97 -34.42
C ALA A 279 15.53 -10.46 -34.16
N TRP A 280 14.70 -11.05 -35.01
CA TRP A 280 14.40 -12.49 -35.01
C TRP A 280 14.90 -13.12 -36.30
N HIS A 281 15.65 -14.21 -36.16
CA HIS A 281 16.05 -15.09 -37.25
C HIS A 281 15.83 -16.53 -36.78
N PRO A 282 15.35 -17.46 -37.65
CA PRO A 282 15.03 -18.84 -37.26
C PRO A 282 16.19 -19.58 -36.57
N GLU A 283 17.43 -19.30 -37.00
CA GLU A 283 18.63 -19.98 -36.50
C GLU A 283 19.39 -19.18 -35.43
N THR A 284 19.25 -17.85 -35.45
CA THR A 284 20.08 -16.94 -34.63
C THR A 284 19.25 -15.74 -34.13
N PRO A 285 18.26 -15.95 -33.24
CA PRO A 285 17.50 -14.86 -32.65
C PRO A 285 18.40 -14.01 -31.75
N SER A 286 18.16 -12.69 -31.74
CA SER A 286 18.88 -11.77 -30.85
C SER A 286 18.69 -12.13 -29.37
N ILE A 287 19.66 -11.76 -28.52
CA ILE A 287 19.60 -12.03 -27.08
C ILE A 287 18.39 -11.34 -26.45
N GLY A 288 18.10 -10.09 -26.83
CA GLY A 288 16.90 -9.37 -26.39
C GLY A 288 15.62 -10.12 -26.73
N TYR A 289 15.51 -10.68 -27.95
CA TYR A 289 14.36 -11.50 -28.33
C TYR A 289 14.24 -12.74 -27.45
N GLN A 290 15.34 -13.43 -27.16
CA GLN A 290 15.34 -14.63 -26.32
C GLN A 290 14.85 -14.33 -24.90
N VAL A 291 15.31 -13.24 -24.29
CA VAL A 291 14.88 -12.79 -22.96
C VAL A 291 13.38 -12.48 -22.95
N VAL A 292 12.91 -11.69 -23.91
CA VAL A 292 11.49 -11.36 -24.09
C VAL A 292 10.65 -12.63 -24.31
N ALA A 293 11.16 -13.60 -25.07
CA ALA A 293 10.48 -14.87 -25.30
C ALA A 293 10.35 -15.71 -24.02
N VAL A 294 11.35 -15.70 -23.13
CA VAL A 294 11.28 -16.37 -21.83
C VAL A 294 10.27 -15.66 -20.90
N LEU A 295 10.35 -14.33 -20.80
CA LEU A 295 9.40 -13.55 -20.00
C LEU A 295 7.96 -13.78 -20.48
N ARG A 296 7.73 -13.79 -21.79
CA ARG A 296 6.41 -14.07 -22.38
C ARG A 296 5.86 -15.45 -22.01
N ARG A 297 6.72 -16.46 -21.85
CA ARG A 297 6.29 -17.81 -21.44
C ARG A 297 5.91 -17.87 -19.97
N LYS A 298 6.63 -17.13 -19.10
CA LYS A 298 6.37 -17.09 -17.66
C LYS A 298 5.13 -16.26 -17.30
N GLN A 299 4.88 -15.14 -17.99
CA GLN A 299 3.91 -14.15 -17.52
C GLN A 299 2.51 -14.23 -18.18
N ASN A 300 1.50 -13.91 -17.37
CA ASN A 300 0.09 -13.91 -17.79
C ASN A 300 -0.28 -12.68 -18.63
N HIS A 301 0.37 -11.53 -18.42
CA HIS A 301 0.15 -10.29 -19.18
C HIS A 301 1.44 -9.81 -19.84
N PHE A 302 1.37 -9.52 -21.13
CA PHE A 302 2.57 -9.24 -21.94
C PHE A 302 2.25 -8.30 -23.10
N TYR A 303 2.94 -7.17 -23.16
CA TYR A 303 2.65 -6.11 -24.11
C TYR A 303 3.90 -5.76 -24.92
N TYR A 304 3.72 -5.64 -26.22
CA TYR A 304 4.72 -5.25 -27.21
C TYR A 304 4.39 -3.89 -27.84
#